data_AF-A0A7S0PKQ0-F1
#
_entry.id   AF-A0A7S0PKQ0-F1
#
_cell.length_a   1.000
_cell.length_b   1.000
_cell.length_c   1.000
_cell.angle_alpha   90.00
_cell.angle_beta   90.00
_cell.angle_gamma   90.00
#
_symmetry.space_group_name_H-M   'P 1'
#
loop_
_entity.id
_entity.type
_entity.pdbx_description
1 polymer ?
#
loop_
_entity_poly.entity_id
_entity_poly.type
_entity_poly.pdbx_seq_one_letter_code
_entity_poly.pdbx_strand_id
1 'polypeptide(L)'
;RDTRMSVDEQAAAKRAKLAARFGGDEPAGEAGAVSFGFGAPPGGAEARAACGTNSKIINSSTTVAPIVARKPVVAAKSYVCEASEALKFYMCDVKAVESFAKGARGVDEDGFEPEFTHQVFREDESIFGYAGLSMSMYVCKRSLKALLKIDYEDKIESAMNPADPVREQLGEWYEEHMYADEGRFKAEADMSTPCAGGTLISASEKDGVVTKLTAYELWTNAEVRAWHDAMEALAVFYIEAFSKIVDDDPRWTLLVATRHHADGSWETAGYTTVYRYYAYPDSERARLSQIVVLPPYQRQGLGAQLLEAVRKLAIDRSMRDLTIEDPTDQLQRLRDVLDVKECLTTPDLWTKVQQAAVKAAHATTEDERRNALMCTAEIYTIAASKLKICKKQMRRVWEALLFIFAKRSNAPENSPVADAFKELIIRRLKAMYVSNSDKDAGTKRIYAIGANDFVMTKARGKGGEAPQMEDPEEGQPDVTEVLGELFGECVGNLAFLHVQCKNILAAA
;
A
#
# COMPACT_ATOMS: atom_id res chain seq x y z
N ARG A 1 14.21 26.68 -21.44
CA ARG A 1 14.82 26.22 -20.18
C ARG A 1 13.69 25.51 -19.46
N ASP A 2 13.47 24.26 -19.86
CA ASP A 2 12.41 23.42 -19.30
C ASP A 2 12.97 22.69 -18.10
N THR A 3 12.46 23.03 -16.92
CA THR A 3 12.64 22.24 -15.70
C THR A 3 11.72 21.04 -15.79
N ARG A 4 12.19 19.95 -16.38
CA ARG A 4 11.56 18.62 -16.22
C ARG A 4 11.76 18.19 -14.77
N MET A 5 10.67 17.97 -14.05
CA MET A 5 10.70 17.35 -12.72
C MET A 5 11.32 15.95 -12.85
N SER A 6 12.18 15.59 -11.89
CA SER A 6 12.79 14.26 -11.82
C SER A 6 11.74 13.18 -11.59
N VAL A 7 12.06 11.92 -11.94
CA VAL A 7 11.16 10.77 -11.79
C VAL A 7 10.72 10.59 -10.33
N ASP A 8 11.62 10.84 -9.37
CA ASP A 8 11.33 10.78 -7.94
C ASP A 8 10.39 11.90 -7.47
N GLU A 9 10.53 13.10 -8.02
CA GLU A 9 9.61 14.22 -7.73
C GLU A 9 8.22 13.98 -8.30
N GLN A 10 8.12 13.33 -9.46
CA GLN A 10 6.83 12.91 -10.04
C GLN A 10 6.17 11.81 -9.20
N ALA A 11 6.95 10.83 -8.73
CA ALA A 11 6.46 9.78 -7.82
C ALA A 11 6.02 10.35 -6.46
N ALA A 12 6.78 11.29 -5.90
CA ALA A 12 6.42 11.97 -4.65
C ALA A 12 5.17 12.85 -4.79
N ALA A 13 5.03 13.59 -5.90
CA ALA A 13 3.83 14.37 -6.20
C ALA A 13 2.60 13.47 -6.40
N LYS A 14 2.77 12.28 -7.02
CA LYS A 14 1.72 11.27 -7.13
C LYS A 14 1.32 10.71 -5.76
N ARG A 15 2.27 10.37 -4.86
CA ARG A 15 1.99 9.95 -3.47
C ARG A 15 1.23 11.02 -2.68
N ALA A 16 1.59 12.29 -2.85
CA ALA A 16 0.90 13.41 -2.20
C ALA A 16 -0.53 13.61 -2.73
N LYS A 17 -0.73 13.50 -4.05
CA LYS A 17 -2.07 13.57 -4.68
C LYS A 17 -2.94 12.37 -4.28
N LEU A 18 -2.34 11.20 -4.08
CA LEU A 18 -2.97 9.98 -3.57
C LEU A 18 -3.42 10.18 -2.10
N ALA A 19 -2.55 10.72 -1.24
CA ALA A 19 -2.89 11.03 0.15
C ALA A 19 -4.05 12.04 0.27
N ALA A 20 -4.12 13.02 -0.63
CA ALA A 20 -5.19 14.02 -0.66
C ALA A 20 -6.55 13.43 -1.10
N ARG A 21 -6.57 12.42 -1.99
CA ARG A 21 -7.80 11.76 -2.46
C ARG A 21 -8.40 10.80 -1.44
N PHE A 22 -7.60 10.28 -0.51
CA PHE A 22 -8.04 9.31 0.51
C PHE A 22 -8.45 9.93 1.85
N GLY A 23 -8.68 11.25 1.91
CA GLY A 23 -9.09 11.95 3.12
C GLY A 23 -7.96 11.97 4.14
N GLY A 24 -7.06 12.95 4.02
CA GLY A 24 -6.22 13.34 5.14
C GLY A 24 -7.13 13.79 6.28
N ASP A 25 -6.97 13.17 7.46
CA ASP A 25 -7.54 13.69 8.70
C ASP A 25 -7.16 15.17 8.83
N GLU A 26 -8.14 16.07 8.86
CA GLU A 26 -7.90 17.40 9.42
C GLU A 26 -7.34 17.21 10.84
N PRO A 27 -6.23 17.85 11.21
CA PRO A 27 -5.74 17.77 12.57
C PRO A 27 -6.81 18.37 13.49
N ALA A 28 -7.41 17.50 14.30
CA ALA A 28 -8.27 17.91 15.40
C ALA A 28 -7.50 18.86 16.32
N GLY A 29 -7.94 20.12 16.37
CA GLY A 29 -7.84 21.03 17.51
C GLY A 29 -6.42 21.41 17.97
N GLU A 30 -6.13 22.70 17.87
CA GLU A 30 -5.01 23.37 18.56
C GLU A 30 -4.81 22.85 19.99
N ALA A 31 -3.69 22.17 20.22
CA ALA A 31 -3.15 21.91 21.54
C ALA A 31 -1.68 22.32 21.57
N GLY A 32 -1.45 23.56 22.01
CA GLY A 32 -0.24 24.01 22.71
C GLY A 32 1.10 23.88 22.00
N ALA A 33 1.43 24.85 21.14
CA ALA A 33 2.83 25.13 20.82
C ALA A 33 3.55 25.66 22.07
N VAL A 34 4.54 24.90 22.57
CA VAL A 34 5.42 25.33 23.66
C VAL A 34 6.71 25.89 23.03
N SER A 35 6.87 27.21 23.01
CA SER A 35 8.12 27.87 22.62
C SER A 35 8.98 28.18 23.86
N PHE A 36 10.26 27.80 23.82
CA PHE A 36 11.28 28.27 24.78
C PHE A 36 11.57 29.77 24.54
N GLY A 37 11.61 30.56 25.61
CA GLY A 37 11.64 32.03 25.56
C GLY A 37 12.97 32.70 25.91
N PHE A 38 12.98 34.04 25.87
CA PHE A 38 13.86 34.93 26.65
C PHE A 38 13.27 36.35 26.77
N GLY A 39 13.25 36.89 28.01
CA GLY A 39 13.51 38.32 28.33
C GLY A 39 12.39 39.36 28.28
N ALA A 40 12.02 39.91 29.44
CA ALA A 40 10.97 40.92 29.78
C ALA A 40 11.38 42.42 29.56
N PRO A 41 10.68 43.48 30.09
CA PRO A 41 9.26 43.94 30.05
C PRO A 41 9.16 45.48 29.68
N PRO A 42 8.14 46.29 30.10
CA PRO A 42 6.74 46.35 29.63
C PRO A 42 6.28 47.77 29.18
N GLY A 43 5.11 47.88 28.53
CA GLY A 43 4.38 49.15 28.44
C GLY A 43 3.10 49.15 27.58
N GLY A 44 1.94 49.30 28.24
CA GLY A 44 0.86 50.23 27.82
C GLY A 44 -0.15 49.87 26.72
N ALA A 45 -1.30 49.33 27.15
CA ALA A 45 -2.69 49.76 26.91
C ALA A 45 -3.26 50.13 25.50
N GLU A 46 -4.49 49.63 25.28
CA GLU A 46 -5.62 50.20 24.51
C GLU A 46 -5.54 50.18 22.96
N ALA A 47 -6.59 49.94 22.15
CA ALA A 47 -8.03 49.74 22.32
C ALA A 47 -8.64 49.06 21.08
N ARG A 48 -9.88 48.58 21.25
CA ARG A 48 -10.83 48.01 20.27
C ARG A 48 -11.11 48.90 19.05
N ALA A 49 -11.42 48.29 17.90
CA ALA A 49 -12.75 48.39 17.25
C ALA A 49 -12.79 47.68 15.88
N ALA A 50 -13.87 46.92 15.67
CA ALA A 50 -14.25 46.29 14.41
C ALA A 50 -14.87 47.30 13.44
N CYS A 51 -14.78 47.02 12.14
CA CYS A 51 -15.63 47.66 11.13
C CYS A 51 -15.99 46.65 10.05
N GLY A 52 -17.29 46.49 9.83
CA GLY A 52 -17.86 45.84 8.66
C GLY A 52 -18.77 46.81 7.89
N THR A 53 -19.15 46.35 6.72
CA THR A 53 -20.30 46.72 5.87
C THR A 53 -20.14 47.78 4.76
N ASN A 54 -20.58 47.30 3.58
CA ASN A 54 -21.51 47.92 2.61
C ASN A 54 -21.02 48.92 1.54
N SER A 55 -20.89 48.36 0.34
CA SER A 55 -21.51 48.74 -0.94
C SER A 55 -22.30 50.05 -1.02
N LYS A 56 -21.91 50.92 -1.96
CA LYS A 56 -22.79 51.85 -2.69
C LYS A 56 -22.35 52.01 -4.14
N ILE A 57 -23.36 51.99 -5.01
CA ILE A 57 -23.34 52.13 -6.46
C ILE A 57 -23.17 53.61 -6.84
N ILE A 58 -22.34 53.91 -7.85
CA ILE A 58 -22.34 55.20 -8.57
C ILE A 58 -22.30 54.91 -10.07
N ASN A 59 -23.33 55.38 -10.79
CA ASN A 59 -23.38 55.43 -12.25
C ASN A 59 -22.65 56.69 -12.74
N SER A 60 -21.76 56.55 -13.73
CA SER A 60 -21.44 57.62 -14.66
C SER A 60 -21.09 57.04 -16.03
N SER A 61 -21.61 57.70 -17.07
CA SER A 61 -21.58 57.27 -18.47
C SER A 61 -20.20 57.44 -19.09
N THR A 62 -19.78 56.46 -19.90
CA THR A 62 -18.70 56.65 -20.88
C THR A 62 -19.05 55.88 -22.14
N THR A 63 -18.97 56.57 -23.27
CA THR A 63 -19.29 56.13 -24.61
C THR A 63 -18.33 55.05 -25.11
N VAL A 64 -18.90 54.04 -25.78
CA VAL A 64 -18.28 52.79 -26.23
C VAL A 64 -17.51 53.00 -27.53
N ALA A 65 -16.24 52.56 -27.59
CA ALA A 65 -15.54 52.26 -28.84
C ALA A 65 -15.84 50.81 -29.27
N PRO A 66 -15.95 50.49 -30.57
CA PRO A 66 -16.43 49.18 -31.00
C PRO A 66 -15.41 48.09 -30.67
N ILE A 67 -15.83 47.15 -29.83
CA ILE A 67 -15.10 45.89 -29.59
C ILE A 67 -15.22 45.06 -30.86
N VAL A 68 -14.11 44.90 -31.58
CA VAL A 68 -13.99 43.88 -32.62
C VAL A 68 -14.10 42.53 -31.92
N ALA A 69 -15.19 41.81 -32.17
CA ALA A 69 -15.39 40.46 -31.66
C ALA A 69 -14.24 39.57 -32.16
N ARG A 70 -13.31 39.22 -31.26
CA ARG A 70 -12.36 38.13 -31.53
C ARG A 70 -13.18 36.86 -31.69
N LYS A 71 -13.04 36.19 -32.84
CA LYS A 71 -13.56 34.83 -33.03
C LYS A 71 -13.08 33.97 -31.85
N PRO A 72 -13.94 33.11 -31.27
CA PRO A 72 -13.49 32.18 -30.24
C PRO A 72 -12.36 31.34 -30.85
N VAL A 73 -11.18 31.41 -30.23
CA VAL A 73 -10.08 30.50 -30.55
C VAL A 73 -10.57 29.13 -30.08
N VAL A 74 -10.96 28.27 -31.03
CA VAL A 74 -11.24 26.87 -30.73
C VAL A 74 -9.96 26.30 -30.14
N ALA A 75 -10.02 25.81 -28.90
CA ALA A 75 -8.87 25.18 -28.26
C ALA A 75 -8.34 24.09 -29.20
N ALA A 76 -7.02 24.06 -29.40
CA ALA A 76 -6.40 23.05 -30.26
C ALA A 76 -6.76 21.66 -29.72
N LYS A 77 -7.30 20.80 -30.59
CA LYS A 77 -7.59 19.40 -30.24
C LYS A 77 -6.30 18.71 -29.79
N SER A 78 -6.27 18.24 -28.55
CA SER A 78 -5.18 17.40 -28.05
C SER A 78 -5.37 15.97 -28.56
N TYR A 79 -4.28 15.34 -28.98
CA TYR A 79 -4.21 13.91 -29.31
C TYR A 79 -3.42 13.12 -28.29
N VAL A 80 -3.13 13.73 -27.14
CA VAL A 80 -2.49 13.08 -26.00
C VAL A 80 -3.42 13.21 -24.81
N CYS A 81 -3.66 12.10 -24.12
CA CYS A 81 -4.39 12.05 -22.87
C CYS A 81 -3.68 11.18 -21.84
N GLU A 82 -4.01 11.39 -20.57
CA GLU A 82 -3.61 10.52 -19.47
C GLU A 82 -4.40 9.21 -19.55
N ALA A 83 -3.71 8.07 -19.55
CA ALA A 83 -4.33 6.75 -19.64
C ALA A 83 -5.31 6.48 -18.49
N SER A 84 -5.01 6.99 -17.30
CA SER A 84 -5.86 6.85 -16.10
C SER A 84 -7.16 7.67 -16.18
N GLU A 85 -7.20 8.71 -17.01
CA GLU A 85 -8.42 9.48 -17.29
C GLU A 85 -9.21 8.89 -18.44
N ALA A 86 -8.51 8.25 -19.40
CA ALA A 86 -9.13 7.63 -20.56
C ALA A 86 -9.74 6.24 -20.26
N LEU A 87 -9.16 5.46 -19.34
CA LEU A 87 -9.63 4.11 -19.00
C LEU A 87 -10.50 4.12 -17.73
N LYS A 88 -11.71 3.56 -17.83
CA LYS A 88 -12.64 3.44 -16.70
C LYS A 88 -13.24 2.04 -16.59
N PHE A 89 -13.23 1.49 -15.39
CA PHE A 89 -13.78 0.15 -15.10
C PHE A 89 -15.18 0.23 -14.49
N TYR A 90 -16.01 -0.74 -14.85
CA TYR A 90 -17.37 -0.87 -14.34
C TYR A 90 -17.65 -2.32 -13.95
N MET A 91 -17.89 -2.58 -12.67
CA MET A 91 -18.33 -3.90 -12.22
C MET A 91 -19.81 -4.10 -12.58
N CYS A 92 -20.11 -5.11 -13.40
CA CYS A 92 -21.45 -5.31 -13.95
C CYS A 92 -21.95 -6.75 -13.84
N ASP A 93 -23.28 -6.90 -13.83
CA ASP A 93 -23.92 -8.14 -14.23
C ASP A 93 -23.94 -8.20 -15.76
N VAL A 94 -23.55 -9.33 -16.35
CA VAL A 94 -23.50 -9.49 -17.81
C VAL A 94 -24.84 -9.19 -18.48
N LYS A 95 -25.97 -9.48 -17.81
CA LYS A 95 -27.32 -9.21 -18.34
C LYS A 95 -27.69 -7.73 -18.29
N ALA A 96 -27.04 -6.96 -17.42
CA ALA A 96 -27.31 -5.55 -17.22
C ALA A 96 -26.45 -4.62 -18.12
N VAL A 97 -25.58 -5.16 -18.98
CA VAL A 97 -24.71 -4.36 -19.86
C VAL A 97 -25.49 -3.40 -20.78
N GLU A 98 -26.71 -3.76 -21.19
CA GLU A 98 -27.57 -2.91 -22.02
C GLU A 98 -28.03 -1.62 -21.31
N SER A 99 -28.14 -1.65 -19.98
CA SER A 99 -28.51 -0.50 -19.14
C SER A 99 -27.48 0.62 -19.22
N PHE A 100 -26.21 0.26 -19.44
CA PHE A 100 -25.08 1.20 -19.48
C PHE A 100 -25.11 2.07 -20.75
N ALA A 101 -25.52 1.51 -21.89
CA ALA A 101 -25.62 2.24 -23.16
C ALA A 101 -26.80 3.24 -23.20
N LYS A 102 -27.72 3.17 -22.24
CA LYS A 102 -28.94 3.99 -22.18
C LYS A 102 -29.06 4.85 -20.90
N GLY A 103 -28.02 4.94 -20.08
CA GLY A 103 -28.05 5.74 -18.85
C GLY A 103 -29.09 5.25 -17.83
N ALA A 104 -29.39 3.95 -17.80
CA ALA A 104 -30.41 3.37 -16.93
C ALA A 104 -29.81 2.82 -15.62
N ARG A 105 -30.46 3.18 -14.51
CA ARG A 105 -30.12 2.85 -13.12
C ARG A 105 -30.03 1.34 -12.89
N GLY A 106 -28.94 0.90 -12.27
CA GLY A 106 -28.69 -0.50 -11.90
C GLY A 106 -27.21 -0.84 -11.66
N VAL A 107 -26.35 0.16 -11.54
CA VAL A 107 -24.88 0.06 -11.48
C VAL A 107 -24.41 0.63 -10.14
N ASP A 108 -23.22 0.26 -9.67
CA ASP A 108 -22.39 1.26 -8.98
C ASP A 108 -22.15 2.39 -9.99
N GLU A 109 -22.99 3.42 -9.96
CA GLU A 109 -23.08 4.47 -10.99
C GLU A 109 -21.73 5.19 -11.24
N ASP A 110 -20.83 5.10 -10.26
CA ASP A 110 -19.47 5.63 -10.33
C ASP A 110 -18.50 4.50 -10.66
N GLY A 111 -18.27 4.25 -11.95
CA GLY A 111 -17.12 3.43 -12.38
C GLY A 111 -15.82 3.94 -11.75
N PHE A 112 -14.77 3.12 -11.75
CA PHE A 112 -13.53 3.41 -11.05
C PHE A 112 -12.32 3.44 -12.00
N GLU A 113 -11.34 4.27 -11.68
CA GLU A 113 -10.13 4.46 -12.47
C GLU A 113 -9.02 3.44 -12.10
N PRO A 114 -8.06 3.15 -13.00
CA PRO A 114 -6.81 2.46 -12.65
C PRO A 114 -5.94 3.32 -11.73
N GLU A 115 -5.14 2.68 -10.87
CA GLU A 115 -4.12 3.37 -10.07
C GLU A 115 -2.78 3.46 -10.82
N PHE A 116 -2.45 2.42 -11.59
CA PHE A 116 -1.24 2.34 -12.40
C PHE A 116 -1.59 1.97 -13.84
N THR A 117 -1.01 2.68 -14.79
CA THR A 117 -1.23 2.41 -16.23
C THR A 117 0.08 2.22 -16.99
N HIS A 118 1.22 2.53 -16.38
CA HIS A 118 2.55 2.46 -17.01
C HIS A 118 2.97 1.03 -17.40
N GLN A 119 2.36 0.01 -16.79
CA GLN A 119 2.62 -1.40 -17.08
C GLN A 119 1.86 -1.92 -18.32
N VAL A 120 0.83 -1.19 -18.75
CA VAL A 120 -0.04 -1.56 -19.87
C VAL A 120 0.17 -0.62 -21.05
N PHE A 121 0.33 0.67 -20.79
CA PHE A 121 0.53 1.70 -21.79
C PHE A 121 1.99 2.17 -21.79
N ARG A 122 2.23 3.48 -21.90
CA ARG A 122 3.57 4.08 -21.87
C ARG A 122 4.05 4.29 -20.43
N GLU A 123 5.36 4.34 -20.23
CA GLU A 123 5.98 4.61 -18.92
C GLU A 123 5.51 5.93 -18.28
N ASP A 124 5.22 6.94 -19.11
CA ASP A 124 4.71 8.24 -18.67
C ASP A 124 3.19 8.27 -18.46
N GLU A 125 2.53 7.09 -18.54
CA GLU A 125 1.09 6.91 -18.37
C GLU A 125 0.24 7.67 -19.39
N SER A 126 0.82 8.07 -20.52
CA SER A 126 0.13 8.77 -21.60
C SER A 126 -0.35 7.82 -22.72
N ILE A 127 -1.35 8.26 -23.47
CA ILE A 127 -1.81 7.65 -24.71
C ILE A 127 -1.77 8.70 -25.82
N PHE A 128 -1.13 8.35 -26.94
CA PHE A 128 -0.99 9.20 -28.12
C PHE A 128 -1.90 8.77 -29.27
N GLY A 129 -2.38 9.76 -30.01
CA GLY A 129 -3.02 9.60 -31.32
C GLY A 129 -4.54 9.59 -31.31
N TYR A 130 -5.17 9.90 -30.19
CA TYR A 130 -6.62 9.95 -30.05
C TYR A 130 -7.07 11.28 -29.45
N ALA A 131 -8.04 11.95 -30.11
CA ALA A 131 -8.72 13.09 -29.53
C ALA A 131 -10.00 12.62 -28.82
N GLY A 132 -10.19 13.02 -27.57
CA GLY A 132 -11.37 12.65 -26.78
C GLY A 132 -11.50 11.14 -26.53
N LEU A 133 -10.38 10.43 -26.33
CA LEU A 133 -10.38 9.00 -26.06
C LEU A 133 -11.12 8.67 -24.76
N SER A 134 -12.01 7.69 -24.85
CA SER A 134 -12.69 7.06 -23.72
C SER A 134 -12.70 5.55 -23.92
N MET A 135 -12.23 4.81 -22.92
CA MET A 135 -12.20 3.37 -22.87
C MET A 135 -12.99 2.90 -21.66
N SER A 136 -14.14 2.26 -21.91
CA SER A 136 -14.98 1.68 -20.87
C SER A 136 -14.78 0.17 -20.82
N MET A 137 -14.27 -0.31 -19.68
CA MET A 137 -14.05 -1.72 -19.41
C MET A 137 -15.16 -2.25 -18.48
N TYR A 138 -16.10 -3.01 -19.02
CA TYR A 138 -17.20 -3.60 -18.26
C TYR A 138 -16.80 -4.99 -17.76
N VAL A 139 -16.52 -5.11 -16.48
CA VAL A 139 -16.00 -6.32 -15.84
C VAL A 139 -17.14 -7.11 -15.22
N CYS A 140 -17.25 -8.40 -15.54
CA CYS A 140 -18.24 -9.30 -14.92
C CYS A 140 -17.94 -9.45 -13.43
N LYS A 141 -18.93 -9.16 -12.58
CA LYS A 141 -18.81 -9.25 -11.12
C LYS A 141 -18.36 -10.62 -10.59
N ARG A 142 -18.55 -11.68 -11.36
CA ARG A 142 -18.33 -13.07 -10.94
C ARG A 142 -17.02 -13.62 -11.51
N SER A 143 -16.90 -13.64 -12.84
CA SER A 143 -15.77 -14.23 -13.56
C SER A 143 -14.60 -13.28 -13.82
N LEU A 144 -14.81 -11.97 -13.65
CA LEU A 144 -13.84 -10.90 -13.99
C LEU A 144 -13.49 -10.76 -15.48
N LYS A 145 -14.08 -11.57 -16.36
CA LYS A 145 -14.02 -11.34 -17.81
C LYS A 145 -14.61 -9.98 -18.16
N ALA A 146 -14.09 -9.32 -19.19
CA ALA A 146 -14.38 -7.92 -19.46
C ALA A 146 -14.84 -7.64 -20.90
N LEU A 147 -15.72 -6.66 -21.09
CA LEU A 147 -16.09 -6.10 -22.39
C LEU A 147 -15.46 -4.72 -22.54
N LEU A 148 -14.67 -4.53 -23.58
CA LEU A 148 -14.04 -3.25 -23.90
C LEU A 148 -14.89 -2.48 -24.91
N LYS A 149 -15.28 -1.25 -24.58
CA LYS A 149 -15.81 -0.26 -25.51
C LYS A 149 -14.83 0.91 -25.63
N ILE A 150 -14.48 1.27 -26.85
CA ILE A 150 -13.56 2.37 -27.15
C ILE A 150 -14.32 3.40 -27.98
N ASP A 151 -14.34 4.63 -27.50
CA ASP A 151 -14.91 5.80 -28.16
C ASP A 151 -13.83 6.88 -28.28
N TYR A 152 -13.84 7.64 -29.38
CA TYR A 152 -12.98 8.79 -29.59
C TYR A 152 -13.60 9.74 -30.63
N GLU A 153 -13.25 11.02 -30.55
CA GLU A 153 -13.71 12.02 -31.53
C GLU A 153 -12.91 11.97 -32.83
N ASP A 154 -11.61 11.72 -32.72
CA ASP A 154 -10.68 11.74 -33.84
C ASP A 154 -9.48 10.82 -33.57
N LYS A 155 -8.89 10.25 -34.62
CA LYS A 155 -7.73 9.35 -34.52
C LYS A 155 -6.69 9.69 -35.59
N ILE A 156 -5.43 9.79 -35.19
CA ILE A 156 -4.33 10.06 -36.12
C ILE A 156 -4.12 8.87 -37.06
N GLU A 157 -4.22 9.14 -38.36
CA GLU A 157 -3.87 8.22 -39.45
C GLU A 157 -2.50 8.62 -40.04
N SER A 158 -1.42 8.28 -39.33
CA SER A 158 -0.05 8.53 -39.78
C SER A 158 0.74 7.23 -39.82
N ALA A 159 1.34 6.92 -40.97
CA ALA A 159 2.23 5.77 -41.10
C ALA A 159 3.56 5.95 -40.36
N MET A 160 4.02 7.21 -40.20
CA MET A 160 5.31 7.52 -39.55
C MET A 160 5.20 7.64 -38.03
N ASN A 161 4.01 7.96 -37.52
CA ASN A 161 3.75 8.08 -36.08
C ASN A 161 2.29 7.70 -35.82
N PRO A 162 1.95 6.40 -35.88
CA PRO A 162 0.59 5.92 -35.70
C PRO A 162 0.10 6.19 -34.27
N ALA A 163 -1.23 6.21 -34.11
CA ALA A 163 -1.85 6.21 -32.79
C ALA A 163 -1.50 4.92 -32.03
N ASP A 164 -1.43 5.03 -30.69
CA ASP A 164 -1.08 3.90 -29.84
C ASP A 164 -2.08 2.74 -30.01
N PRO A 165 -1.62 1.48 -30.04
CA PRO A 165 -2.49 0.34 -30.25
C PRO A 165 -3.17 -0.07 -28.93
N VAL A 166 -3.99 0.82 -28.36
CA VAL A 166 -4.57 0.66 -27.01
C VAL A 166 -5.31 -0.67 -26.80
N ARG A 167 -5.94 -1.21 -27.85
CA ARG A 167 -6.63 -2.51 -27.78
C ARG A 167 -5.66 -3.68 -27.70
N GLU A 168 -4.53 -3.60 -28.41
CA GLU A 168 -3.50 -4.65 -28.41
C GLU A 168 -2.76 -4.64 -27.07
N GLN A 169 -2.41 -3.45 -26.58
CA GLN A 169 -1.82 -3.25 -25.24
C GLN A 169 -2.68 -3.84 -24.13
N LEU A 170 -4.00 -3.58 -24.14
CA LEU A 170 -4.94 -4.22 -23.21
C LEU A 170 -5.04 -5.74 -23.46
N GLY A 171 -4.97 -6.17 -24.72
CA GLY A 171 -5.05 -7.58 -25.13
C GLY A 171 -3.88 -8.43 -24.66
N GLU A 172 -2.68 -7.87 -24.47
CA GLU A 172 -1.52 -8.57 -23.90
C GLU A 172 -1.77 -9.04 -22.45
N TRP A 173 -2.61 -8.31 -21.71
CA TRP A 173 -2.93 -8.64 -20.33
C TRP A 173 -4.20 -9.49 -20.21
N TYR A 174 -5.27 -9.08 -20.89
CA TYR A 174 -6.57 -9.74 -20.81
C TYR A 174 -6.70 -10.99 -21.69
N GLU A 175 -5.89 -11.11 -22.74
CA GLU A 175 -5.90 -12.24 -23.66
C GLU A 175 -7.33 -12.59 -24.12
N GLU A 176 -7.79 -13.84 -23.88
CA GLU A 176 -9.12 -14.32 -24.24
C GLU A 176 -10.25 -13.87 -23.29
N HIS A 177 -9.92 -13.18 -22.20
CA HIS A 177 -10.88 -12.68 -21.21
C HIS A 177 -11.43 -11.29 -21.54
N MET A 178 -10.95 -10.64 -22.60
CA MET A 178 -11.50 -9.37 -23.10
C MET A 178 -12.31 -9.57 -24.38
N TYR A 179 -13.55 -9.13 -24.32
CA TYR A 179 -14.53 -9.18 -25.39
C TYR A 179 -14.64 -7.81 -26.06
N ALA A 180 -14.87 -7.81 -27.37
CA ALA A 180 -15.31 -6.62 -28.12
C ALA A 180 -16.78 -6.73 -28.54
N ASP A 181 -17.30 -7.96 -28.66
CA ASP A 181 -18.69 -8.22 -28.99
C ASP A 181 -19.54 -8.38 -27.73
N GLU A 182 -20.58 -7.57 -27.61
CA GLU A 182 -21.48 -7.55 -26.46
C GLU A 182 -22.33 -8.84 -26.36
N GLY A 183 -22.73 -9.42 -27.50
CA GLY A 183 -23.50 -10.66 -27.52
C GLY A 183 -22.70 -11.84 -26.97
N ARG A 184 -21.44 -11.96 -27.40
CA ARG A 184 -20.49 -12.97 -26.93
C ARG A 184 -20.16 -12.78 -25.44
N PHE A 185 -19.95 -11.54 -25.00
CA PHE A 185 -19.77 -11.23 -23.57
C PHE A 185 -20.96 -11.73 -22.74
N LYS A 186 -22.20 -11.39 -23.13
CA LYS A 186 -23.41 -11.85 -22.42
C LYS A 186 -23.54 -13.38 -22.36
N ALA A 187 -23.09 -14.07 -23.41
CA ALA A 187 -23.19 -15.52 -23.51
C ALA A 187 -22.11 -16.27 -22.72
N GLU A 188 -20.88 -15.74 -22.65
CA GLU A 188 -19.70 -16.48 -22.19
C GLU A 188 -19.02 -15.91 -20.94
N ALA A 189 -19.30 -14.65 -20.59
CA ALA A 189 -18.61 -13.99 -19.50
C ALA A 189 -19.19 -14.33 -18.13
N ASP A 190 -20.38 -14.91 -18.03
CA ASP A 190 -20.96 -15.21 -16.72
C ASP A 190 -20.29 -16.40 -16.03
N MET A 191 -20.37 -16.43 -14.70
CA MET A 191 -19.96 -17.55 -13.88
C MET A 191 -21.02 -17.78 -12.80
N SER A 192 -21.77 -18.88 -12.94
CA SER A 192 -22.96 -19.12 -12.12
C SER A 192 -22.65 -19.42 -10.66
N THR A 193 -21.56 -20.13 -10.38
CA THR A 193 -21.07 -20.45 -9.04
C THR A 193 -19.59 -20.11 -8.93
N PRO A 194 -19.08 -19.76 -7.75
CA PRO A 194 -17.63 -19.67 -7.55
C PRO A 194 -16.95 -20.99 -7.94
N CYS A 195 -15.66 -20.92 -8.27
CA CYS A 195 -14.89 -22.08 -8.68
C CYS A 195 -15.08 -23.25 -7.71
N ALA A 196 -15.30 -24.45 -8.25
CA ALA A 196 -15.53 -25.62 -7.42
C ALA A 196 -14.28 -26.03 -6.63
N GLY A 197 -14.49 -26.71 -5.50
CA GLY A 197 -13.42 -27.16 -4.63
C GLY A 197 -12.92 -26.06 -3.68
N GLY A 198 -11.64 -26.13 -3.31
CA GLY A 198 -11.04 -25.25 -2.33
C GLY A 198 -11.40 -25.57 -0.88
N THR A 199 -10.78 -24.84 0.04
CA THR A 199 -11.00 -24.95 1.48
C THR A 199 -11.47 -23.63 2.03
N LEU A 200 -12.68 -23.60 2.62
CA LEU A 200 -13.18 -22.40 3.28
C LEU A 200 -12.30 -22.09 4.49
N ILE A 201 -11.65 -20.92 4.49
CA ILE A 201 -10.78 -20.47 5.58
C ILE A 201 -11.58 -19.68 6.61
N SER A 202 -12.46 -18.79 6.15
CA SER A 202 -13.34 -18.01 7.00
C SER A 202 -14.59 -17.57 6.25
N ALA A 203 -15.65 -17.29 7.02
CA ALA A 203 -16.85 -16.64 6.55
C ALA A 203 -17.29 -15.59 7.56
N SER A 204 -17.79 -14.46 7.08
CA SER A 204 -18.35 -13.40 7.91
C SER A 204 -19.60 -12.83 7.25
N GLU A 205 -20.61 -12.52 8.04
CA GLU A 205 -21.83 -11.88 7.56
C GLU A 205 -21.90 -10.44 8.05
N LYS A 206 -22.24 -9.52 7.15
CA LYS A 206 -22.53 -8.13 7.48
C LYS A 206 -23.63 -7.62 6.54
N ASP A 207 -24.65 -7.00 7.12
CA ASP A 207 -25.77 -6.38 6.38
C ASP A 207 -26.44 -7.34 5.38
N GLY A 208 -26.58 -8.63 5.75
CA GLY A 208 -27.19 -9.67 4.90
C GLY A 208 -26.29 -10.16 3.76
N VAL A 209 -25.03 -9.72 3.69
CA VAL A 209 -24.02 -10.17 2.74
C VAL A 209 -23.04 -11.10 3.44
N VAL A 210 -22.92 -12.33 2.96
CA VAL A 210 -21.98 -13.32 3.47
C VAL A 210 -20.69 -13.25 2.64
N THR A 211 -19.61 -12.78 3.25
CA THR A 211 -18.26 -12.85 2.67
C THR A 211 -17.63 -14.19 3.01
N LYS A 212 -17.16 -14.93 2.00
CA LYS A 212 -16.43 -16.19 2.13
C LYS A 212 -15.03 -16.03 1.59
N LEU A 213 -14.03 -16.44 2.37
CA LEU A 213 -12.63 -16.52 1.97
C LEU A 213 -12.26 -17.98 1.75
N THR A 214 -12.07 -18.37 0.50
CA THR A 214 -11.78 -19.76 0.11
C THR A 214 -10.37 -19.88 -0.44
N ALA A 215 -9.60 -20.83 0.06
CA ALA A 215 -8.25 -21.15 -0.40
C ALA A 215 -8.27 -22.23 -1.48
N TYR A 216 -7.50 -22.05 -2.55
CA TYR A 216 -7.35 -22.98 -3.66
C TYR A 216 -5.87 -23.24 -3.93
N GLU A 217 -5.51 -24.50 -4.23
CA GLU A 217 -4.19 -24.85 -4.76
C GLU A 217 -4.21 -24.69 -6.28
N LEU A 218 -3.50 -23.67 -6.77
CA LEU A 218 -3.61 -23.18 -8.17
C LEU A 218 -3.28 -24.29 -9.18
N TRP A 219 -2.23 -25.06 -8.93
CA TRP A 219 -1.80 -26.19 -9.75
C TRP A 219 -2.90 -27.25 -9.98
N THR A 220 -3.81 -27.43 -9.02
CA THR A 220 -4.78 -28.54 -9.05
C THR A 220 -6.12 -28.18 -9.66
N ASN A 221 -6.39 -26.91 -9.96
CA ASN A 221 -7.73 -26.45 -10.32
C ASN A 221 -7.71 -25.54 -11.55
N ALA A 222 -8.11 -26.09 -12.71
CA ALA A 222 -8.14 -25.37 -13.98
C ALA A 222 -9.16 -24.23 -14.02
N GLU A 223 -10.30 -24.37 -13.35
CA GLU A 223 -11.32 -23.31 -13.28
C GLU A 223 -10.81 -22.11 -12.49
N VAL A 224 -10.09 -22.38 -11.39
CA VAL A 224 -9.43 -21.33 -10.58
C VAL A 224 -8.31 -20.66 -11.36
N ARG A 225 -7.54 -21.38 -12.18
CA ARG A 225 -6.51 -20.78 -13.05
C ARG A 225 -7.12 -19.82 -14.07
N ALA A 226 -8.14 -20.25 -14.80
CA ALA A 226 -8.83 -19.37 -15.74
C ALA A 226 -9.48 -18.15 -15.06
N TRP A 227 -9.98 -18.30 -13.83
CA TRP A 227 -10.45 -17.17 -13.02
C TRP A 227 -9.28 -16.25 -12.61
N HIS A 228 -8.15 -16.82 -12.23
CA HIS A 228 -6.96 -16.09 -11.79
C HIS A 228 -6.36 -15.28 -12.95
N ASP A 229 -6.28 -15.84 -14.14
CA ASP A 229 -5.79 -15.14 -15.34
C ASP A 229 -6.63 -13.88 -15.63
N ALA A 230 -7.95 -13.97 -15.50
CA ALA A 230 -8.84 -12.80 -15.59
C ALA A 230 -8.65 -11.81 -14.43
N MET A 231 -8.35 -12.28 -13.21
CA MET A 231 -8.02 -11.43 -12.07
C MET A 231 -6.68 -10.70 -12.25
N GLU A 232 -5.65 -11.36 -12.78
CA GLU A 232 -4.34 -10.76 -13.03
C GLU A 232 -4.42 -9.62 -14.04
N ALA A 233 -5.24 -9.79 -15.09
CA ALA A 233 -5.50 -8.75 -16.08
C ALA A 233 -6.11 -7.46 -15.48
N LEU A 234 -6.83 -7.58 -14.35
CA LEU A 234 -7.34 -6.44 -13.59
C LEU A 234 -6.33 -5.97 -12.53
N ALA A 235 -5.59 -6.89 -11.90
CA ALA A 235 -4.66 -6.60 -10.81
C ALA A 235 -3.46 -5.74 -11.24
N VAL A 236 -3.02 -5.83 -12.50
CA VAL A 236 -1.95 -5.00 -13.07
C VAL A 236 -2.19 -3.49 -12.90
N PHE A 237 -3.46 -3.07 -12.81
CA PHE A 237 -3.81 -1.66 -12.62
C PHE A 237 -3.79 -1.19 -11.17
N TYR A 238 -3.57 -2.10 -10.21
CA TYR A 238 -3.69 -1.83 -8.76
C TYR A 238 -2.47 -2.31 -7.94
N ILE A 239 -1.50 -2.95 -8.57
CA ILE A 239 -0.22 -3.33 -7.95
C ILE A 239 0.89 -2.71 -8.78
N GLU A 240 1.68 -1.84 -8.16
CA GLU A 240 2.92 -1.31 -8.74
C GLU A 240 3.93 -2.45 -8.94
N ALA A 241 4.58 -2.50 -10.11
CA ALA A 241 5.49 -3.59 -10.49
C ALA A 241 4.86 -5.00 -10.42
N PHE A 242 3.61 -5.11 -10.86
CA PHE A 242 2.90 -6.37 -11.02
C PHE A 242 3.61 -7.28 -12.02
N SER A 243 3.63 -8.58 -11.71
CA SER A 243 4.04 -9.63 -12.65
C SER A 243 3.12 -10.83 -12.49
N LYS A 244 2.81 -11.49 -13.62
CA LYS A 244 2.05 -12.73 -13.60
C LYS A 244 2.83 -13.81 -12.85
N ILE A 245 2.15 -14.59 -12.02
CA ILE A 245 2.79 -15.74 -11.36
C ILE A 245 2.77 -16.97 -12.26
N VAL A 246 3.75 -17.85 -12.10
CA VAL A 246 3.78 -19.13 -12.82
C VAL A 246 2.80 -20.10 -12.15
N ASP A 247 1.73 -20.44 -12.85
CA ASP A 247 0.61 -21.25 -12.37
C ASP A 247 0.92 -22.76 -12.31
N ASP A 248 2.09 -23.16 -12.81
CA ASP A 248 2.60 -24.54 -12.80
C ASP A 248 3.30 -24.94 -11.49
N ASP A 249 3.60 -23.99 -10.60
CA ASP A 249 4.26 -24.28 -9.32
C ASP A 249 3.22 -24.69 -8.26
N PRO A 250 3.30 -25.92 -7.72
CA PRO A 250 2.35 -26.40 -6.72
C PRO A 250 2.39 -25.62 -5.40
N ARG A 251 3.38 -24.75 -5.17
CA ARG A 251 3.53 -23.95 -3.94
C ARG A 251 2.62 -22.74 -3.86
N TRP A 252 1.95 -22.38 -4.95
CA TRP A 252 0.99 -21.28 -4.95
C TRP A 252 -0.34 -21.69 -4.34
N THR A 253 -0.74 -20.97 -3.29
CA THR A 253 -2.11 -20.98 -2.77
C THR A 253 -2.75 -19.63 -3.06
N LEU A 254 -3.93 -19.68 -3.65
CA LEU A 254 -4.79 -18.53 -3.91
C LEU A 254 -5.86 -18.45 -2.81
N LEU A 255 -6.10 -17.29 -2.21
CA LEU A 255 -7.33 -17.05 -1.45
C LEU A 255 -8.21 -16.08 -2.23
N VAL A 256 -9.47 -16.45 -2.41
CA VAL A 256 -10.47 -15.64 -3.11
C VAL A 256 -11.55 -15.19 -2.14
N ALA A 257 -11.83 -13.89 -2.14
CA ALA A 257 -12.95 -13.30 -1.42
C ALA A 257 -14.18 -13.23 -2.32
N THR A 258 -15.24 -13.94 -1.93
CA THR A 258 -16.56 -13.87 -2.61
C THR A 258 -17.61 -13.34 -1.66
N ARG A 259 -18.51 -12.49 -2.15
CA ARG A 259 -19.65 -11.94 -1.42
C ARG A 259 -20.93 -12.59 -1.94
N HIS A 260 -21.72 -13.16 -1.05
CA HIS A 260 -22.96 -13.89 -1.36
C HIS A 260 -24.14 -13.12 -0.78
N HIS A 261 -25.18 -12.93 -1.61
CA HIS A 261 -26.35 -12.12 -1.29
C HIS A 261 -27.58 -13.00 -1.03
N ALA A 262 -28.59 -12.43 -0.36
CA ALA A 262 -29.80 -13.15 0.02
C ALA A 262 -30.64 -13.65 -1.18
N ASP A 263 -30.50 -13.02 -2.35
CA ASP A 263 -31.14 -13.43 -3.60
C ASP A 263 -30.42 -14.60 -4.32
N GLY A 264 -29.34 -15.11 -3.73
CA GLY A 264 -28.52 -16.19 -4.28
C GLY A 264 -27.45 -15.71 -5.27
N SER A 265 -27.40 -14.41 -5.59
CA SER A 265 -26.32 -13.85 -6.38
C SER A 265 -25.02 -13.77 -5.57
N TRP A 266 -23.90 -13.74 -6.27
CA TRP A 266 -22.60 -13.56 -5.65
C TRP A 266 -21.67 -12.72 -6.55
N GLU A 267 -20.63 -12.18 -5.97
CA GLU A 267 -19.62 -11.38 -6.64
C GLU A 267 -18.22 -11.62 -6.05
N THR A 268 -17.20 -11.45 -6.89
CA THR A 268 -15.80 -11.48 -6.51
C THR A 268 -15.43 -10.12 -5.92
N ALA A 269 -14.84 -10.13 -4.72
CA ALA A 269 -14.49 -8.91 -4.01
C ALA A 269 -12.98 -8.63 -3.93
N GLY A 270 -12.15 -9.66 -4.11
CA GLY A 270 -10.70 -9.54 -4.03
C GLY A 270 -10.00 -10.88 -3.92
N TYR A 271 -8.68 -10.84 -3.89
CA TYR A 271 -7.84 -12.03 -3.84
C TYR A 271 -6.50 -11.77 -3.16
N THR A 272 -5.81 -12.87 -2.83
CA THR A 272 -4.39 -12.83 -2.49
C THR A 272 -3.69 -14.12 -2.90
N THR A 273 -2.43 -14.01 -3.28
CA THR A 273 -1.55 -15.14 -3.58
C THR A 273 -0.54 -15.33 -2.45
N VAL A 274 -0.34 -16.58 -2.05
CA VAL A 274 0.60 -16.96 -1.00
C VAL A 274 1.53 -18.05 -1.53
N TYR A 275 2.82 -17.76 -1.55
CA TYR A 275 3.86 -18.73 -1.89
C TYR A 275 4.40 -19.43 -0.65
N ARG A 276 4.71 -20.72 -0.79
CA ARG A 276 5.33 -21.54 0.26
C ARG A 276 6.82 -21.69 0.02
N TYR A 277 7.62 -20.93 0.77
CA TYR A 277 9.07 -21.04 0.74
C TYR A 277 9.58 -22.12 1.69
N TYR A 278 10.55 -22.92 1.26
CA TYR A 278 11.30 -23.78 2.17
C TYR A 278 12.04 -22.95 3.24
N ALA A 279 11.91 -23.37 4.49
CA ALA A 279 12.54 -22.77 5.65
C ALA A 279 13.33 -23.83 6.44
N TYR A 280 14.65 -23.84 6.22
CA TYR A 280 15.59 -24.77 6.87
C TYR A 280 15.36 -24.90 8.40
N PRO A 281 15.42 -26.12 8.97
CA PRO A 281 15.82 -27.37 8.32
C PRO A 281 14.71 -28.17 7.63
N ASP A 282 13.44 -27.95 7.98
CA ASP A 282 12.35 -28.85 7.58
C ASP A 282 10.97 -28.20 7.73
N SER A 283 10.87 -26.90 7.50
CA SER A 283 9.61 -26.15 7.63
C SER A 283 9.32 -25.34 6.37
N GLU A 284 8.14 -24.74 6.30
CA GLU A 284 7.74 -23.83 5.25
C GLU A 284 7.42 -22.44 5.82
N ARG A 285 7.63 -21.40 5.03
CA ARG A 285 7.28 -20.02 5.33
C ARG A 285 6.26 -19.55 4.30
N ALA A 286 5.16 -18.96 4.78
CA ALA A 286 4.25 -18.23 3.91
C ALA A 286 4.89 -16.90 3.49
N ARG A 287 4.80 -16.59 2.21
CA ARG A 287 5.00 -15.23 1.70
C ARG A 287 3.75 -14.83 0.95
N LEU A 288 3.00 -13.87 1.50
CA LEU A 288 1.96 -13.17 0.75
C LEU A 288 2.66 -12.37 -0.35
N SER A 289 2.32 -12.65 -1.61
CA SER A 289 2.92 -12.00 -2.78
C SER A 289 2.02 -10.87 -3.26
N GLN A 290 0.82 -11.19 -3.75
CA GLN A 290 -0.14 -10.21 -4.24
C GLN A 290 -1.36 -10.15 -3.31
N ILE A 291 -1.94 -8.96 -3.12
CA ILE A 291 -3.22 -8.77 -2.45
C ILE A 291 -3.96 -7.60 -3.08
N VAL A 292 -5.19 -7.86 -3.52
CA VAL A 292 -6.08 -6.82 -4.08
C VAL A 292 -7.47 -6.99 -3.51
N VAL A 293 -8.04 -5.89 -3.02
CA VAL A 293 -9.48 -5.75 -2.82
C VAL A 293 -9.97 -4.84 -3.93
N LEU A 294 -10.95 -5.30 -4.73
CA LEU A 294 -11.43 -4.52 -5.86
C LEU A 294 -12.03 -3.19 -5.37
N PRO A 295 -11.86 -2.08 -6.11
CA PRO A 295 -12.18 -0.74 -5.63
C PRO A 295 -13.56 -0.58 -4.99
N PRO A 296 -14.67 -1.14 -5.54
CA PRO A 296 -16.00 -1.03 -4.93
C PRO A 296 -16.14 -1.66 -3.54
N TYR A 297 -15.21 -2.55 -3.15
CA TYR A 297 -15.25 -3.27 -1.89
C TYR A 297 -14.14 -2.86 -0.91
N GLN A 298 -13.33 -1.87 -1.27
CA GLN A 298 -12.30 -1.33 -0.40
C GLN A 298 -12.89 -0.60 0.81
N ARG A 299 -12.07 -0.40 1.85
CA ARG A 299 -12.43 0.30 3.11
C ARG A 299 -13.61 -0.31 3.89
N GLN A 300 -14.07 -1.50 3.51
CA GLN A 300 -15.15 -2.24 4.19
C GLN A 300 -14.64 -3.34 5.15
N GLY A 301 -13.32 -3.41 5.37
CA GLY A 301 -12.68 -4.40 6.25
C GLY A 301 -12.15 -5.64 5.53
N LEU A 302 -12.45 -5.85 4.24
CA LEU A 302 -12.05 -7.04 3.49
C LEU A 302 -10.53 -7.26 3.43
N GLY A 303 -9.73 -6.19 3.30
CA GLY A 303 -8.27 -6.32 3.31
C GLY A 303 -7.75 -6.88 4.64
N ALA A 304 -8.39 -6.54 5.76
CA ALA A 304 -8.06 -7.10 7.06
C ALA A 304 -8.41 -8.59 7.13
N GLN A 305 -9.61 -8.94 6.67
CA GLN A 305 -10.09 -10.32 6.63
C GLN A 305 -9.19 -11.21 5.76
N LEU A 306 -8.72 -10.71 4.61
CA LEU A 306 -7.76 -11.42 3.74
C LEU A 306 -6.43 -11.67 4.48
N LEU A 307 -5.86 -10.66 5.14
CA LEU A 307 -4.63 -10.84 5.93
C LEU A 307 -4.81 -11.83 7.09
N GLU A 308 -5.93 -11.76 7.80
CA GLU A 308 -6.28 -12.71 8.86
C GLU A 308 -6.46 -14.13 8.34
N ALA A 309 -7.08 -14.30 7.17
CA ALA A 309 -7.22 -15.59 6.51
C ALA A 309 -5.87 -16.16 6.07
N VAL A 310 -4.96 -15.33 5.55
CA VAL A 310 -3.59 -15.76 5.24
C VAL A 310 -2.83 -16.18 6.51
N ARG A 311 -2.99 -15.45 7.63
CA ARG A 311 -2.42 -15.86 8.92
C ARG A 311 -3.01 -17.19 9.38
N LYS A 312 -4.34 -17.35 9.30
CA LYS A 312 -5.03 -18.60 9.64
C LYS A 312 -4.52 -19.76 8.79
N LEU A 313 -4.37 -19.56 7.48
CA LEU A 313 -3.79 -20.55 6.57
C LEU A 313 -2.39 -20.98 7.02
N ALA A 314 -1.54 -20.02 7.38
CA ALA A 314 -0.19 -20.30 7.88
C ALA A 314 -0.18 -21.03 9.23
N ILE A 315 -1.17 -20.77 10.10
CA ILE A 315 -1.39 -21.50 11.35
C ILE A 315 -1.81 -22.94 11.06
N ASP A 316 -2.85 -23.13 10.26
CA ASP A 316 -3.44 -24.43 9.95
C ASP A 316 -2.40 -25.35 9.25
N ARG A 317 -1.51 -24.77 8.45
CA ARG A 317 -0.42 -25.50 7.78
C ARG A 317 0.87 -25.62 8.60
N SER A 318 0.85 -25.21 9.87
CA SER A 318 2.02 -25.28 10.76
C SER A 318 3.28 -24.61 10.18
N MET A 319 3.10 -23.51 9.44
CA MET A 319 4.22 -22.77 8.85
C MET A 319 5.04 -22.07 9.93
N ARG A 320 6.30 -21.77 9.61
CA ARG A 320 7.24 -21.07 10.49
C ARG A 320 6.75 -19.68 10.87
N ASP A 321 6.43 -18.89 9.86
CA ASP A 321 6.00 -17.50 9.96
C ASP A 321 5.41 -17.03 8.62
N LEU A 322 4.80 -15.85 8.65
CA LEU A 322 4.21 -15.15 7.53
C LEU A 322 5.03 -13.90 7.20
N THR A 323 5.48 -13.83 5.96
CA THR A 323 6.12 -12.65 5.36
C THR A 323 5.20 -12.03 4.30
N ILE A 324 5.44 -10.77 3.98
CA ILE A 324 4.77 -10.08 2.86
C ILE A 324 5.89 -9.58 1.95
N GLU A 325 5.74 -9.83 0.66
CA GLU A 325 6.58 -9.32 -0.41
C GLU A 325 6.31 -7.82 -0.58
N ASP A 326 7.37 -7.01 -0.45
CA ASP A 326 7.40 -5.56 -0.66
C ASP A 326 6.07 -4.82 -0.37
N PRO A 327 5.61 -4.86 0.90
CA PRO A 327 4.32 -4.29 1.28
C PRO A 327 4.30 -2.78 1.07
N THR A 328 3.21 -2.27 0.47
CA THR A 328 2.93 -0.83 0.44
C THR A 328 2.75 -0.28 1.86
N ASP A 329 2.91 1.03 2.04
CA ASP A 329 2.71 1.68 3.33
C ASP A 329 1.30 1.45 3.89
N GLN A 330 0.29 1.45 3.01
CA GLN A 330 -1.09 1.17 3.40
C GLN A 330 -1.26 -0.27 3.90
N LEU A 331 -0.69 -1.25 3.18
CA LEU A 331 -0.72 -2.66 3.58
C LEU A 331 0.07 -2.89 4.88
N GLN A 332 1.22 -2.24 5.03
CA GLN A 332 2.04 -2.31 6.23
C GLN A 332 1.31 -1.69 7.44
N ARG A 333 0.61 -0.57 7.27
CA ARG A 333 -0.19 0.05 8.34
C ARG A 333 -1.35 -0.83 8.75
N LEU A 334 -2.04 -1.46 7.79
CA LEU A 334 -3.10 -2.44 8.08
C LEU A 334 -2.55 -3.64 8.86
N ARG A 335 -1.42 -4.20 8.42
CA ARG A 335 -0.73 -5.30 9.10
C ARG A 335 -0.30 -4.91 10.52
N ASP A 336 0.29 -3.73 10.70
CA ASP A 336 0.72 -3.22 12.00
C ASP A 336 -0.46 -3.16 12.99
N VAL A 337 -1.62 -2.65 12.54
CA VAL A 337 -2.83 -2.65 13.37
C VAL A 337 -3.17 -4.08 13.78
N LEU A 338 -3.36 -4.98 12.82
CA LEU A 338 -3.78 -6.37 13.12
C LEU A 338 -2.81 -7.11 14.03
N ASP A 339 -1.50 -7.02 13.76
CA ASP A 339 -0.48 -7.70 14.55
C ASP A 339 -0.35 -7.11 15.97
N VAL A 340 -0.52 -5.79 16.13
CA VAL A 340 -0.55 -5.16 17.46
C VAL A 340 -1.78 -5.60 18.24
N LYS A 341 -2.97 -5.64 17.60
CA LYS A 341 -4.20 -6.10 18.25
C LYS A 341 -4.03 -7.53 18.81
N GLU A 342 -3.54 -8.46 17.99
CA GLU A 342 -3.29 -9.84 18.43
C GLU A 342 -2.22 -9.95 19.52
N CYS A 343 -1.14 -9.17 19.42
CA CYS A 343 -0.09 -9.18 20.43
C CYS A 343 -0.60 -8.65 21.79
N LEU A 344 -1.50 -7.66 21.79
CA LEU A 344 -2.11 -7.13 23.00
C LEU A 344 -3.04 -8.15 23.67
N THR A 345 -3.74 -8.98 22.88
CA THR A 345 -4.60 -10.05 23.40
C THR A 345 -3.85 -11.34 23.72
N THR A 346 -2.54 -11.40 23.48
CA THR A 346 -1.69 -12.56 23.79
C THR A 346 -0.98 -12.36 25.15
N PRO A 347 -1.39 -13.05 26.23
CA PRO A 347 -0.89 -12.79 27.58
C PRO A 347 0.63 -12.94 27.73
N ASP A 348 1.22 -13.93 27.07
CA ASP A 348 2.67 -14.16 27.14
C ASP A 348 3.46 -12.98 26.58
N LEU A 349 3.03 -12.43 25.45
CA LEU A 349 3.69 -11.29 24.82
C LEU A 349 3.50 -10.03 25.66
N TRP A 350 2.30 -9.79 26.16
CA TRP A 350 2.03 -8.66 27.03
C TRP A 350 2.84 -8.71 28.34
N THR A 351 2.97 -9.90 28.93
CA THR A 351 3.83 -10.12 30.10
C THR A 351 5.28 -9.77 29.80
N LYS A 352 5.79 -10.12 28.61
CA LYS A 352 7.16 -9.75 28.20
C LYS A 352 7.34 -8.24 28.07
N VAL A 353 6.33 -7.51 27.58
CA VAL A 353 6.34 -6.05 27.50
C VAL A 353 6.46 -5.43 28.90
N GLN A 354 5.64 -5.91 29.84
CA GLN A 354 5.68 -5.46 31.24
C GLN A 354 7.05 -5.72 31.87
N GLN A 355 7.60 -6.92 31.70
CA GLN A 355 8.93 -7.28 32.21
C GLN A 355 10.03 -6.41 31.63
N ALA A 356 9.99 -6.15 30.31
CA ALA A 356 10.96 -5.29 29.64
C ALA A 356 10.91 -3.85 30.18
N ALA A 357 9.70 -3.30 30.34
CA ALA A 357 9.51 -1.95 30.85
C ALA A 357 9.99 -1.81 32.32
N VAL A 358 9.62 -2.76 33.19
CA VAL A 358 10.06 -2.78 34.60
C VAL A 358 11.58 -2.92 34.69
N LYS A 359 12.17 -3.83 33.91
CA LYS A 359 13.62 -4.02 33.87
C LYS A 359 14.35 -2.76 33.38
N ALA A 360 13.82 -2.08 32.39
CA ALA A 360 14.37 -0.81 31.91
C ALA A 360 14.25 0.30 32.95
N ALA A 361 13.14 0.37 33.71
CA ALA A 361 12.95 1.35 34.77
C ALA A 361 13.94 1.16 35.94
N HIS A 362 14.26 -0.10 36.28
CA HIS A 362 15.22 -0.43 37.35
C HIS A 362 16.68 -0.48 36.91
N ALA A 363 16.95 -0.41 35.61
CA ALA A 363 18.31 -0.47 35.08
C ALA A 363 19.12 0.76 35.50
N THR A 364 20.36 0.51 35.94
CA THR A 364 21.25 1.55 36.47
C THR A 364 22.13 2.15 35.39
N THR A 365 22.44 1.37 34.35
CA THR A 365 23.26 1.81 33.22
C THR A 365 22.43 1.97 31.95
N GLU A 366 22.95 2.74 31.00
CA GLU A 366 22.34 2.88 29.67
C GLU A 366 22.32 1.54 28.92
N ASP A 367 23.38 0.75 29.03
CA ASP A 367 23.49 -0.57 28.39
C ASP A 367 22.43 -1.54 28.91
N GLU A 368 22.21 -1.58 30.23
CA GLU A 368 21.14 -2.37 30.84
C GLU A 368 19.76 -1.94 30.33
N ARG A 369 19.51 -0.62 30.23
CA ARG A 369 18.26 -0.08 29.68
C ARG A 369 18.06 -0.47 28.21
N ARG A 370 19.08 -0.25 27.38
CA ARG A 370 19.07 -0.61 25.95
C ARG A 370 18.76 -2.10 25.80
N ASN A 371 19.46 -2.95 26.53
CA ASN A 371 19.27 -4.41 26.48
C ASN A 371 17.90 -4.86 27.01
N ALA A 372 17.34 -4.17 28.00
CA ALA A 372 16.02 -4.48 28.56
C ALA A 372 14.89 -4.28 27.55
N LEU A 373 14.98 -3.26 26.69
CA LEU A 373 13.95 -2.93 25.70
C LEU A 373 14.11 -3.71 24.38
N MET A 374 15.16 -4.53 24.22
CA MET A 374 15.35 -5.30 22.98
C MET A 374 14.34 -6.43 22.83
N CYS A 375 13.86 -6.63 21.59
CA CYS A 375 13.08 -7.80 21.24
C CYS A 375 13.99 -9.06 21.22
N THR A 376 13.70 -10.03 22.09
CA THR A 376 14.56 -11.20 22.34
C THR A 376 14.20 -12.40 21.44
N ALA A 377 15.09 -13.41 21.39
CA ALA A 377 14.84 -14.66 20.69
C ALA A 377 13.57 -15.39 21.18
N GLU A 378 13.29 -15.31 22.48
CA GLU A 378 12.08 -15.86 23.07
C GLU A 378 10.83 -15.15 22.55
N ILE A 379 10.83 -13.81 22.53
CA ILE A 379 9.71 -13.01 22.00
C ILE A 379 9.46 -13.34 20.53
N TYR A 380 10.51 -13.44 19.71
CA TYR A 380 10.38 -13.87 18.32
C TYR A 380 9.78 -15.27 18.20
N THR A 381 10.14 -16.19 19.09
CA THR A 381 9.63 -17.57 19.08
C THR A 381 8.16 -17.62 19.47
N ILE A 382 7.74 -16.85 20.47
CA ILE A 382 6.33 -16.75 20.87
C ILE A 382 5.49 -16.18 19.72
N ALA A 383 5.94 -15.07 19.13
CA ALA A 383 5.24 -14.39 18.05
C ALA A 383 5.13 -15.25 16.78
N ALA A 384 6.20 -15.94 16.40
CA ALA A 384 6.19 -16.85 15.25
C ALA A 384 5.34 -18.11 15.51
N SER A 385 5.47 -18.74 16.68
CA SER A 385 4.72 -19.98 16.97
C SER A 385 3.21 -19.75 17.08
N LYS A 386 2.78 -18.69 17.78
CA LYS A 386 1.36 -18.40 18.05
C LYS A 386 0.68 -17.60 16.96
N LEU A 387 1.35 -16.57 16.42
CA LEU A 387 0.73 -15.57 15.54
C LEU A 387 1.31 -15.56 14.13
N LYS A 388 2.32 -16.40 13.86
CA LYS A 388 3.07 -16.44 12.59
C LYS A 388 3.70 -15.09 12.23
N ILE A 389 3.99 -14.23 13.21
CA ILE A 389 4.63 -12.94 12.96
C ILE A 389 6.14 -13.15 12.74
N CYS A 390 6.66 -12.73 11.58
CA CYS A 390 8.08 -12.83 11.27
C CYS A 390 8.92 -11.82 12.07
N LYS A 391 10.24 -12.07 12.18
CA LYS A 391 11.15 -11.22 12.99
C LYS A 391 11.14 -9.74 12.60
N LYS A 392 11.10 -9.43 11.29
CA LYS A 392 11.11 -8.04 10.77
C LYS A 392 9.86 -7.30 11.27
N GLN A 393 8.70 -7.95 11.15
CA GLN A 393 7.43 -7.39 11.61
C GLN A 393 7.37 -7.28 13.13
N MET A 394 7.83 -8.32 13.85
CA MET A 394 7.80 -8.31 15.31
C MET A 394 8.62 -7.16 15.92
N ARG A 395 9.68 -6.68 15.26
CA ARG A 395 10.41 -5.48 15.73
C ARG A 395 9.54 -4.23 15.73
N ARG A 396 8.76 -4.02 14.66
CA ARG A 396 7.82 -2.89 14.54
C ARG A 396 6.72 -2.99 15.59
N VAL A 397 6.13 -4.19 15.71
CA VAL A 397 5.05 -4.47 16.67
C VAL A 397 5.56 -4.31 18.10
N TRP A 398 6.79 -4.74 18.40
CA TRP A 398 7.40 -4.62 19.72
C TRP A 398 7.57 -3.15 20.14
N GLU A 399 8.03 -2.29 19.23
CA GLU A 399 8.10 -0.84 19.48
C GLU A 399 6.72 -0.26 19.80
N ALA A 400 5.68 -0.67 19.07
CA ALA A 400 4.30 -0.26 19.34
C ALA A 400 3.77 -0.75 20.69
N LEU A 401 4.04 -2.00 21.07
CA LEU A 401 3.62 -2.53 22.36
C LEU A 401 4.28 -1.78 23.53
N LEU A 402 5.59 -1.51 23.43
CA LEU A 402 6.33 -0.72 24.43
C LEU A 402 5.79 0.72 24.51
N PHE A 403 5.52 1.35 23.37
CA PHE A 403 4.95 2.70 23.31
C PHE A 403 3.55 2.75 23.95
N ILE A 404 2.68 1.79 23.61
CA ILE A 404 1.34 1.67 24.17
C ILE A 404 1.41 1.46 25.69
N PHE A 405 2.30 0.59 26.17
CA PHE A 405 2.51 0.39 27.60
C PHE A 405 2.95 1.70 28.28
N ALA A 406 3.97 2.38 27.74
CA ALA A 406 4.48 3.64 28.27
C ALA A 406 3.39 4.73 28.37
N LYS A 407 2.57 4.89 27.33
CA LYS A 407 1.45 5.86 27.34
C LYS A 407 0.38 5.50 28.36
N ARG A 408 0.03 4.22 28.49
CA ARG A 408 -0.96 3.75 29.49
C ARG A 408 -0.46 3.92 30.92
N SER A 409 0.85 3.78 31.14
CA SER A 409 1.47 3.95 32.45
C SER A 409 1.81 5.40 32.79
N ASN A 410 1.46 6.37 31.95
CA ASN A 410 1.87 7.78 32.07
C ASN A 410 3.40 7.93 32.29
N ALA A 411 4.19 7.12 31.57
CA ALA A 411 5.64 7.16 31.68
C ALA A 411 6.19 8.53 31.24
N PRO A 412 7.19 9.10 31.94
CA PRO A 412 7.74 10.41 31.57
C PRO A 412 8.43 10.38 30.19
N GLU A 413 8.07 11.34 29.34
CA GLU A 413 8.60 11.46 27.96
C GLU A 413 10.08 11.87 27.91
N ASN A 414 10.55 12.54 28.97
CA ASN A 414 11.94 12.96 29.16
C ASN A 414 12.56 12.12 30.28
N SER A 415 12.80 10.84 30.01
CA SER A 415 13.43 9.91 30.95
C SER A 415 14.52 9.09 30.27
N PRO A 416 15.50 8.54 31.02
CA PRO A 416 16.51 7.65 30.44
C PRO A 416 15.92 6.41 29.74
N VAL A 417 14.72 5.97 30.14
CA VAL A 417 13.99 4.88 29.48
C VAL A 417 13.41 5.35 28.14
N ALA A 418 12.87 6.57 28.09
CA ALA A 418 12.39 7.16 26.84
C ALA A 418 13.53 7.35 25.83
N ASP A 419 14.73 7.75 26.29
CA ASP A 419 15.89 7.89 25.41
C ASP A 419 16.39 6.53 24.89
N ALA A 420 16.41 5.49 25.74
CA ALA A 420 16.71 4.13 25.30
C ALA A 420 15.67 3.59 24.29
N PHE A 421 14.40 3.99 24.42
CA PHE A 421 13.35 3.65 23.46
C PHE A 421 13.53 4.38 22.11
N LYS A 422 13.86 5.67 22.12
CA LYS A 422 14.18 6.42 20.88
C LYS A 422 15.36 5.76 20.16
N GLU A 423 16.39 5.36 20.90
CA GLU A 423 17.55 4.68 20.35
C GLU A 423 17.21 3.30 19.75
N LEU A 424 16.29 2.55 20.37
CA LEU A 424 15.78 1.28 19.83
C LEU A 424 15.19 1.47 18.42
N ILE A 425 14.35 2.49 18.24
CA ILE A 425 13.75 2.84 16.93
C ILE A 425 14.84 3.25 15.95
N ILE A 426 15.71 4.20 16.34
CA ILE A 426 16.78 4.71 15.47
C ILE A 426 17.68 3.57 14.99
N ARG A 427 18.02 2.60 15.86
CA ARG A 427 18.81 1.42 15.47
C ARG A 427 18.11 0.57 14.42
N ARG A 428 16.80 0.37 14.53
CA ARG A 428 16.02 -0.35 13.51
C ARG A 428 16.02 0.43 12.19
N LEU A 429 15.73 1.72 12.23
CA LEU A 429 15.67 2.58 11.03
C LEU A 429 17.02 2.64 10.31
N LYS A 430 18.10 2.88 11.06
CA LYS A 430 19.49 2.79 10.55
C LYS A 430 19.76 1.44 9.90
N ALA A 431 19.29 0.35 10.51
CA ALA A 431 19.47 -0.98 9.94
C ALA A 431 18.66 -1.23 8.65
N MET A 432 17.63 -0.44 8.35
CA MET A 432 16.90 -0.51 7.07
C MET A 432 17.55 0.37 6.01
N TYR A 433 18.04 1.56 6.40
CA TYR A 433 18.53 2.59 5.48
C TYR A 433 20.00 2.38 5.07
N VAL A 434 20.83 1.86 5.97
CA VAL A 434 22.26 1.65 5.70
C VAL A 434 22.45 0.30 4.99
N SER A 435 23.12 0.28 3.83
CA SER A 435 23.35 -0.93 3.06
C SER A 435 24.13 -1.98 3.88
N ASN A 436 24.00 -3.27 3.56
CA ASN A 436 24.83 -4.30 4.24
C ASN A 436 26.34 -4.11 3.94
N SER A 437 26.70 -3.44 2.86
CA SER A 437 28.06 -3.01 2.53
C SER A 437 28.58 -1.99 3.52
N ASP A 438 27.81 -0.93 3.80
CA ASP A 438 28.16 0.11 4.79
C ASP A 438 28.23 -0.45 6.22
N LYS A 439 27.28 -1.31 6.60
CA LYS A 439 27.24 -1.94 7.94
C LYS A 439 28.47 -2.79 8.25
N ASP A 440 29.00 -3.46 7.23
CA ASP A 440 30.08 -4.43 7.38
C ASP A 440 31.44 -3.91 6.89
N ALA A 441 31.53 -2.71 6.30
CA ALA A 441 32.76 -2.12 5.76
C ALA A 441 33.89 -2.11 6.80
N GLY A 442 33.57 -1.80 8.06
CA GLY A 442 34.54 -1.83 9.16
C GLY A 442 35.05 -3.23 9.54
N THR A 443 34.33 -4.30 9.21
CA THR A 443 34.62 -5.68 9.64
C THR A 443 35.06 -6.62 8.52
N LYS A 444 34.84 -6.26 7.26
CA LYS A 444 35.31 -7.01 6.10
C LYS A 444 36.77 -6.63 5.79
N ARG A 445 37.55 -7.63 5.38
CA ARG A 445 38.94 -7.45 4.94
C ARG A 445 39.14 -8.20 3.64
N ILE A 446 39.84 -7.57 2.69
CA ILE A 446 40.21 -8.12 1.40
C ILE A 446 41.65 -8.63 1.50
N TYR A 447 41.87 -9.90 1.15
CA TYR A 447 43.19 -10.51 1.07
C TYR A 447 43.44 -10.93 -0.38
N ALA A 448 44.50 -10.39 -0.99
CA ALA A 448 44.95 -10.85 -2.29
C ALA A 448 45.49 -12.28 -2.17
N ILE A 449 45.00 -13.19 -3.00
CA ILE A 449 45.44 -14.59 -3.10
C ILE A 449 46.12 -14.90 -4.44
N GLY A 450 46.23 -13.91 -5.32
CA GLY A 450 46.93 -14.00 -6.60
C GLY A 450 47.09 -12.61 -7.23
N ALA A 451 47.59 -12.55 -8.47
CA ALA A 451 47.79 -11.28 -9.18
C ALA A 451 46.48 -10.52 -9.42
N ASN A 452 45.36 -11.24 -9.62
CA ASN A 452 44.03 -10.68 -9.84
C ASN A 452 42.94 -11.34 -8.96
N ASP A 453 43.32 -12.23 -8.04
CA ASP A 453 42.37 -12.98 -7.22
C ASP A 453 42.41 -12.48 -5.77
N PHE A 454 41.22 -12.32 -5.17
CA PHE A 454 41.09 -11.92 -3.77
C PHE A 454 40.01 -12.71 -3.05
N VAL A 455 40.17 -12.84 -1.74
CA VAL A 455 39.15 -13.39 -0.83
C VAL A 455 38.72 -12.30 0.13
N MET A 456 37.41 -12.06 0.19
CA MET A 456 36.79 -11.16 1.17
C MET A 456 36.24 -11.96 2.34
N THR A 457 36.70 -11.67 3.56
CA THR A 457 36.27 -12.38 4.77
C THR A 457 36.01 -11.41 5.93
N LYS A 458 35.13 -11.81 6.87
CA LYS A 458 34.93 -11.10 8.13
C LYS A 458 36.08 -11.44 9.07
N ALA A 459 37.04 -10.54 9.25
CA ALA A 459 38.20 -10.75 10.11
C ALA A 459 38.19 -9.78 11.32
N ARG A 460 38.45 -10.30 12.52
CA ARG A 460 38.64 -9.50 13.75
C ARG A 460 40.10 -9.06 13.99
N GLY A 461 40.96 -9.13 12.97
CA GLY A 461 42.42 -8.92 13.10
C GLY A 461 42.98 -7.77 12.24
N LYS A 462 44.25 -7.40 12.48
CA LYS A 462 44.99 -6.29 11.82
C LYS A 462 45.52 -6.60 10.40
N GLY A 463 44.91 -7.55 9.68
CA GLY A 463 45.35 -7.98 8.33
C GLY A 463 44.32 -7.66 7.23
N GLY A 464 44.79 -7.54 5.99
CA GLY A 464 43.98 -7.26 4.80
C GLY A 464 43.60 -5.79 4.63
N GLU A 465 43.20 -5.42 3.41
CA GLU A 465 42.75 -4.06 3.08
C GLU A 465 41.25 -3.89 3.40
N ALA A 466 40.87 -2.70 3.84
CA ALA A 466 39.47 -2.34 4.00
C ALA A 466 38.86 -2.10 2.61
N PRO A 467 37.61 -2.53 2.34
CA PRO A 467 36.92 -2.17 1.11
C PRO A 467 36.87 -0.65 0.98
N GLN A 468 37.33 -0.10 -0.15
CA GLN A 468 37.05 1.29 -0.49
C GLN A 468 35.56 1.38 -0.83
N MET A 469 34.85 2.18 -0.06
CA MET A 469 33.48 2.57 -0.35
C MET A 469 33.57 3.85 -1.17
N GLU A 470 32.81 3.94 -2.25
CA GLU A 470 32.65 5.21 -2.97
C GLU A 470 32.01 6.23 -2.03
N ASP A 471 32.53 7.45 -2.00
CA ASP A 471 31.88 8.55 -1.28
C ASP A 471 30.49 8.77 -1.91
N PRO A 472 29.46 9.04 -1.09
CA PRO A 472 28.12 9.30 -1.62
C PRO A 472 28.17 10.45 -2.64
N GLU A 473 27.51 10.26 -3.78
CA GLU A 473 27.45 11.24 -4.86
C GLU A 473 26.95 12.61 -4.33
N GLU A 474 27.52 13.69 -4.87
CA GLU A 474 27.20 15.07 -4.52
C GLU A 474 25.70 15.34 -4.78
N GLY A 475 24.88 15.37 -3.73
CA GLY A 475 23.42 15.55 -3.82
C GLY A 475 22.57 14.52 -3.07
N GLN A 476 23.15 13.47 -2.48
CA GLN A 476 22.39 12.57 -1.59
C GLN A 476 21.98 13.29 -0.29
N PRO A 477 20.73 13.12 0.19
CA PRO A 477 20.26 13.77 1.41
C PRO A 477 21.07 13.32 2.63
N ASP A 478 21.28 14.21 3.60
CA ASP A 478 21.99 13.89 4.84
C ASP A 478 21.30 12.71 5.52
N VAL A 479 22.04 11.61 5.74
CA VAL A 479 21.53 10.41 6.41
C VAL A 479 20.88 10.76 7.76
N THR A 480 21.36 11.81 8.43
CA THR A 480 20.79 12.32 9.67
C THR A 480 19.40 12.92 9.48
N GLU A 481 19.21 13.69 8.41
CA GLU A 481 17.93 14.31 8.03
C GLU A 481 16.90 13.23 7.68
N VAL A 482 17.26 12.29 6.81
CA VAL A 482 16.38 11.18 6.40
C VAL A 482 16.00 10.30 7.59
N LEU A 483 16.95 10.00 8.49
CA LEU A 483 16.64 9.26 9.71
C LEU A 483 15.73 10.06 10.65
N GLY A 484 15.84 11.39 10.66
CA GLY A 484 14.95 12.28 11.40
C GLY A 484 13.51 12.20 10.89
N GLU A 485 13.32 12.26 9.58
CA GLU A 485 12.00 12.11 8.94
C GLU A 485 11.39 10.74 9.21
N LEU A 486 12.14 9.66 8.94
CA LEU A 486 11.70 8.29 9.20
C LEU A 486 11.37 8.05 10.69
N PHE A 487 12.12 8.69 11.60
CA PHE A 487 11.82 8.64 13.02
C PHE A 487 10.51 9.36 13.35
N GLY A 488 10.28 10.54 12.78
CA GLY A 488 9.02 11.29 12.91
C GLY A 488 7.82 10.49 12.42
N GLU A 489 7.90 9.92 11.22
CA GLU A 489 6.87 9.03 10.66
C GLU A 489 6.63 7.81 11.54
N CYS A 490 7.70 7.17 12.03
CA CYS A 490 7.59 6.03 12.92
C CYS A 490 6.83 6.40 14.19
N VAL A 491 7.21 7.49 14.88
CA VAL A 491 6.53 7.96 16.10
C VAL A 491 5.07 8.33 15.81
N GLY A 492 4.80 8.98 14.67
CA GLY A 492 3.43 9.24 14.21
C GLY A 492 2.60 7.97 14.06
N ASN A 493 3.16 6.92 13.45
CA ASN A 493 2.51 5.62 13.35
C ASN A 493 2.30 4.96 14.72
N LEU A 494 3.25 5.07 15.66
CA LEU A 494 3.09 4.56 17.03
C LEU A 494 1.94 5.26 17.77
N ALA A 495 1.82 6.58 17.61
CA ALA A 495 0.71 7.36 18.17
C ALA A 495 -0.63 6.92 17.56
N PHE A 496 -0.70 6.73 16.24
CA PHE A 496 -1.87 6.18 15.55
C PHE A 496 -2.25 4.79 16.10
N LEU A 497 -1.29 3.87 16.21
CA LEU A 497 -1.54 2.51 16.73
C LEU A 497 -2.06 2.53 18.16
N HIS A 498 -1.53 3.42 19.00
CA HIS A 498 -2.02 3.61 20.37
C HIS A 498 -3.50 4.05 20.40
N VAL A 499 -3.90 4.98 19.53
CA VAL A 499 -5.30 5.41 19.41
C VAL A 499 -6.18 4.25 18.94
N GLN A 500 -5.77 3.55 17.89
CA GLN A 500 -6.54 2.42 17.32
C GLN A 500 -6.69 1.23 18.27
N CYS A 501 -5.73 1.05 19.19
CA CYS A 501 -5.71 -0.10 20.12
C CYS A 501 -6.06 0.29 21.56
N LYS A 502 -6.54 1.51 21.81
CA LYS A 502 -6.78 2.03 23.16
C LYS A 502 -7.74 1.17 23.98
N ASN A 503 -8.75 0.58 23.36
CA ASN A 503 -9.83 -0.12 24.06
C ASN A 503 -9.64 -1.64 24.19
N ILE A 504 -8.61 -2.23 23.57
CA ILE A 504 -8.50 -3.69 23.43
C ILE A 504 -8.20 -4.38 24.77
N LEU A 505 -7.24 -3.87 25.52
CA LEU A 505 -6.88 -4.39 26.84
C LEU A 505 -7.86 -3.99 27.96
N ALA A 506 -8.90 -3.19 27.68
CA ALA A 506 -9.96 -2.94 28.66
C ALA A 506 -11.05 -4.03 28.60
N ALA A 507 -11.04 -4.84 27.54
CA ALA A 507 -12.02 -5.90 27.28
C ALA A 507 -11.45 -7.32 27.45
N ALA A 508 -10.13 -7.45 27.62
CA ALA A 508 -9.41 -8.68 27.96
C ALA A 508 -9.01 -8.63 29.44
#